data_AF-A0A0P0UWX3-F1
#
_entry.id   AF-A0A0P0UWX3-F1
#
_cell.length_a   1.000
_cell.length_b   1.000
_cell.length_c   1.000
_cell.angle_alpha   90.00
_cell.angle_beta   90.00
_cell.angle_gamma   90.00
#
_symmetry.space_group_name_H-M   'P 1'
#
loop_
_entity.id
_entity.type
_entity.pdbx_description
1 polymer ?
#
loop_
_entity_poly.entity_id
_entity_poly.type
_entity_poly.pdbx_seq_one_letter_code
_entity_poly.pdbx_strand_id
1 'polypeptide(L)'
;MAVAYAHRGSGGGAATPARDHDSGDSFADTRPRPTHAAMLELNTLQALDATLAGASLRDVAEGLFGADAVAADWHADGDLRARVRRLVRRGDALMRGYRRLAQLPPLEKGRFDGDAKRP
;
A
#
# COMPACT_ATOMS: atom_id res chain seq x y z
N MET A 1 13.51 38.18 -20.36
CA MET A 1 12.85 39.05 -21.35
C MET A 1 11.83 38.22 -22.11
N ALA A 2 10.61 38.76 -22.24
CA ALA A 2 9.36 38.18 -22.78
C ALA A 2 9.43 37.92 -24.31
N VAL A 3 8.50 37.31 -25.05
CA VAL A 3 7.01 37.14 -25.06
C VAL A 3 6.79 35.89 -25.97
N ALA A 4 5.77 35.02 -25.86
CA ALA A 4 4.41 35.28 -26.31
C ALA A 4 3.49 34.07 -26.13
N TYR A 5 2.27 34.38 -25.70
CA TYR A 5 1.11 33.52 -25.58
C TYR A 5 0.31 33.64 -26.89
N ALA A 6 -0.26 32.54 -27.39
CA ALA A 6 -1.32 32.58 -28.38
C ALA A 6 -2.48 31.67 -27.95
N HIS A 7 -3.63 32.32 -27.87
CA HIS A 7 -4.95 31.79 -27.55
C HIS A 7 -5.73 31.55 -28.86
N ARG A 8 -6.80 30.74 -28.78
CA ARG A 8 -8.04 30.72 -29.62
C ARG A 8 -8.03 29.73 -30.79
N GLY A 9 -9.08 28.98 -31.11
CA GLY A 9 -10.49 28.94 -30.68
C GLY A 9 -11.10 27.57 -31.05
N SER A 10 -12.17 27.10 -30.41
CA SER A 10 -13.58 27.48 -30.56
C SER A 10 -14.31 26.70 -31.67
N GLY A 11 -15.37 25.99 -31.25
CA GLY A 11 -16.37 25.31 -32.07
C GLY A 11 -16.43 23.81 -31.76
N GLY A 12 -17.51 23.20 -31.30
CA GLY A 12 -18.89 23.63 -31.09
C GLY A 12 -19.74 22.36 -30.92
N GLY A 13 -20.73 22.41 -30.02
CA GLY A 13 -21.96 21.60 -30.08
C GLY A 13 -21.85 20.07 -29.98
N ALA A 14 -22.04 19.55 -28.77
CA ALA A 14 -22.79 18.31 -28.57
C ALA A 14 -23.47 18.38 -27.19
N ALA A 15 -24.72 18.83 -27.21
CA ALA A 15 -25.63 18.75 -26.08
C ALA A 15 -26.12 17.31 -25.92
N THR A 16 -26.32 16.91 -24.65
CA THR A 16 -27.14 15.82 -24.06
C THR A 16 -26.38 14.68 -23.35
N PRO A 17 -26.90 14.14 -22.24
CA PRO A 17 -27.93 14.64 -21.33
C PRO A 17 -27.35 15.03 -19.96
N ALA A 18 -27.98 16.02 -19.32
CA ALA A 18 -27.92 16.19 -17.89
C ALA A 18 -28.37 14.87 -17.26
N ARG A 19 -27.42 14.15 -16.67
CA ARG A 19 -27.76 13.14 -15.67
C ARG A 19 -28.26 13.95 -14.49
N ASP A 20 -29.56 14.00 -14.32
CA ASP A 20 -30.18 14.23 -13.03
C ASP A 20 -29.67 13.10 -12.13
N HIS A 21 -28.50 13.30 -11.54
CA HIS A 21 -28.19 12.68 -10.27
C HIS A 21 -29.06 13.42 -9.29
N ASP A 22 -30.29 12.91 -9.17
CA ASP A 22 -31.13 13.03 -8.00
C ASP A 22 -30.20 12.80 -6.81
N SER A 23 -29.65 13.91 -6.31
CA SER A 23 -28.85 13.96 -5.10
C SER A 23 -29.85 13.98 -3.94
N GLY A 24 -30.85 13.09 -4.03
CA GLY A 24 -31.79 12.80 -2.97
C GLY A 24 -31.14 11.77 -2.08
N ASP A 25 -30.85 12.19 -0.85
CA ASP A 25 -30.45 11.33 0.25
C ASP A 25 -29.14 10.55 0.06
N SER A 26 -28.04 11.30 -0.08
CA SER A 26 -26.77 10.84 0.49
C SER A 26 -26.89 10.91 2.02
N PHE A 27 -27.63 9.99 2.64
CA PHE A 27 -27.45 9.69 4.05
C PHE A 27 -25.96 9.44 4.24
N ALA A 28 -25.30 10.32 4.99
CA ALA A 28 -23.88 10.16 5.28
C ALA A 28 -23.71 8.78 5.92
N ASP A 29 -23.11 7.84 5.18
CA ASP A 29 -22.75 6.51 5.65
C ASP A 29 -21.67 6.69 6.71
N THR A 30 -22.08 6.98 7.95
CA THR A 30 -21.18 7.18 9.08
C THR A 30 -20.67 5.81 9.49
N ARG A 31 -19.62 5.35 8.81
CA ARG A 31 -18.93 4.12 9.20
C ARG A 31 -18.28 4.32 10.56
N PRO A 32 -18.34 3.31 11.45
CA PRO A 32 -17.64 3.37 12.72
C PRO A 32 -16.15 3.59 12.45
N ARG A 33 -15.51 4.43 13.26
CA ARG A 33 -14.07 4.67 13.17
C ARG A 33 -13.34 3.33 13.30
N PRO A 34 -12.38 3.01 12.41
CA PRO A 34 -11.58 1.81 12.53
C PRO A 34 -10.92 1.74 13.90
N THR A 35 -10.94 0.57 14.52
CA THR A 35 -10.21 0.33 15.77
C THR A 35 -8.71 0.48 15.53
N HIS A 36 -7.95 0.74 16.59
CA HIS A 36 -6.49 0.77 16.49
C HIS A 36 -5.91 -0.55 15.98
N ALA A 37 -6.51 -1.69 16.35
CA ALA A 37 -6.14 -3.01 15.85
C ALA A 37 -6.35 -3.13 14.33
N ALA A 38 -7.51 -2.70 13.82
CA ALA A 38 -7.78 -2.69 12.38
C ALA A 38 -6.81 -1.80 11.60
N MET A 39 -6.49 -0.61 12.13
CA MET A 39 -5.48 0.27 11.53
C MET A 39 -4.08 -0.37 11.51
N LEU A 40 -3.71 -1.08 12.59
CA LEU A 40 -2.44 -1.80 12.65
C LEU A 40 -2.39 -2.92 11.60
N GLU A 41 -3.47 -3.67 11.43
CA GLU A 41 -3.59 -4.74 10.43
C GLU A 41 -3.48 -4.18 9.01
N LEU A 42 -4.24 -3.14 8.68
CA LEU A 42 -4.17 -2.45 7.39
C LEU A 42 -2.73 -1.99 7.08
N ASN A 43 -2.11 -1.26 8.01
CA ASN A 43 -0.76 -0.74 7.82
C ASN A 43 0.28 -1.86 7.69
N THR A 44 0.04 -3.01 8.33
CA THR A 44 0.92 -4.19 8.19
C THR A 44 0.84 -4.76 6.79
N LEU A 45 -0.36 -4.86 6.23
CA LEU A 45 -0.57 -5.36 4.86
C LEU A 45 0.01 -4.38 3.83
N GLN A 46 -0.26 -3.07 3.96
CA GLN A 46 0.31 -2.06 3.09
C GLN A 46 1.85 -2.02 3.15
N ALA A 47 2.43 -2.15 4.35
CA ALA A 47 3.88 -2.24 4.50
C ALA A 47 4.43 -3.50 3.82
N LEU A 48 3.77 -4.65 3.98
CA LEU A 48 4.15 -5.89 3.32
C LEU A 48 4.11 -5.74 1.80
N ASP A 49 3.00 -5.26 1.24
CA ASP A 49 2.82 -5.08 -0.21
C ASP A 49 3.91 -4.17 -0.79
N ALA A 50 4.18 -3.05 -0.13
CA ALA A 50 5.24 -2.13 -0.54
C ALA A 50 6.63 -2.79 -0.47
N THR A 51 6.93 -3.55 0.58
CA THR A 51 8.23 -4.26 0.67
C THR A 51 8.38 -5.37 -0.38
N LEU A 52 7.30 -6.08 -0.72
CA LEU A 52 7.30 -7.06 -1.80
C LEU A 52 7.47 -6.40 -3.17
N ALA A 53 7.01 -5.16 -3.33
CA ALA A 53 7.28 -4.32 -4.49
C ALA A 53 8.72 -3.72 -4.52
N GLY A 54 9.55 -4.02 -3.51
CA GLY A 54 10.94 -3.56 -3.43
C GLY A 54 11.13 -2.17 -2.82
N ALA A 55 10.09 -1.59 -2.20
CA ALA A 55 10.18 -0.30 -1.55
C ALA A 55 11.14 -0.33 -0.35
N SER A 56 11.90 0.76 -0.13
CA SER A 56 12.73 0.90 1.05
C SER A 56 11.89 1.19 2.29
N LEU A 57 12.45 1.01 3.50
CA LEU A 57 11.76 1.39 4.74
C LEU A 57 11.32 2.86 4.76
N ARG A 58 12.08 3.74 4.10
CA ARG A 58 11.73 5.17 4.03
C ARG A 58 10.54 5.38 3.09
N ASP A 59 10.55 4.76 1.91
CA ASP A 59 9.43 4.86 0.96
C ASP A 59 8.13 4.31 1.57
N VAL A 60 8.22 3.21 2.31
CA VAL A 60 7.08 2.66 3.09
C VAL A 60 6.59 3.67 4.12
N ALA A 61 7.49 4.37 4.81
CA ALA A 61 7.12 5.37 5.80
C ALA A 61 6.44 6.58 5.15
N GLU A 62 6.97 7.06 4.02
CA GLU A 62 6.41 8.19 3.27
C GLU A 62 5.02 7.85 2.73
N GLY A 63 4.82 6.63 2.24
CA GLY A 63 3.52 6.15 1.76
C GLY A 63 2.47 5.98 2.87
N LEU A 64 2.88 5.57 4.08
CA LEU A 64 1.95 5.30 5.20
C LEU A 64 1.66 6.53 6.08
N PHE A 65 2.66 7.38 6.29
CA PHE A 65 2.59 8.47 7.27
C PHE A 65 2.80 9.85 6.64
N GLY A 66 3.14 9.92 5.35
CA GLY A 66 3.37 11.15 4.63
C GLY A 66 4.82 11.63 4.69
N ALA A 67 5.24 12.35 3.64
CA ALA A 67 6.59 12.86 3.50
C ALA A 67 6.97 13.86 4.61
N ASP A 68 6.03 14.72 5.04
CA ASP A 68 6.29 15.70 6.10
C ASP A 68 6.61 15.04 7.45
N ALA A 69 5.90 13.97 7.79
CA ALA A 69 6.14 13.22 9.02
C ALA A 69 7.51 12.53 8.98
N VAL A 70 7.89 11.96 7.83
CA VAL A 70 9.21 11.34 7.63
C VAL A 70 10.30 12.40 7.65
N ALA A 71 10.09 13.57 7.04
CA ALA A 71 11.05 14.66 7.09
C ALA A 71 11.31 15.13 8.53
N ALA A 72 10.29 15.14 9.38
CA ALA A 72 10.38 15.57 10.77
C ALA A 72 11.04 14.55 11.71
N ASP A 73 10.78 13.24 11.55
CA ASP A 73 11.13 12.20 12.55
C ASP A 73 11.87 10.96 11.99
N TRP A 74 12.49 11.06 10.80
CA TRP A 74 13.24 9.94 10.23
C TRP A 74 14.72 9.95 10.61
N HIS A 75 15.04 9.26 11.70
CA HIS A 75 16.40 9.03 12.17
C HIS A 75 16.62 7.59 12.65
N ALA A 76 17.85 7.21 12.94
CA ALA A 76 18.25 5.81 13.18
C ALA A 76 17.50 5.16 14.36
N ASP A 77 17.28 5.94 15.43
CA ASP A 77 16.65 5.50 16.68
C ASP A 77 15.22 6.05 16.85
N GLY A 78 14.63 6.60 15.78
CA GLY A 78 13.32 7.24 15.83
C GLY A 78 12.15 6.28 15.94
N ASP A 79 11.10 6.73 16.64
CA ASP A 79 9.89 5.98 16.86
C ASP A 79 9.18 5.64 15.54
N LEU A 80 9.20 6.57 14.57
CA LEU A 80 8.66 6.35 13.23
C LEU A 80 9.39 5.20 12.51
N ARG A 81 10.72 5.22 12.47
CA ARG A 81 11.53 4.17 11.85
C ARG A 81 11.35 2.83 12.56
N ALA A 82 11.30 2.83 13.89
CA ALA A 82 11.05 1.65 14.69
C ALA A 82 9.65 1.06 14.42
N ARG A 83 8.63 1.92 14.30
CA ARG A 83 7.26 1.51 13.96
C ARG A 83 7.19 0.86 12.58
N VAL A 84 7.79 1.46 11.56
CA VAL A 84 7.82 0.90 10.19
C VAL A 84 8.55 -0.44 10.18
N ARG A 85 9.71 -0.56 10.84
CA ARG A 85 10.43 -1.84 10.98
C ARG A 85 9.60 -2.92 11.68
N ARG A 86 8.73 -2.54 12.63
CA ARG A 86 7.81 -3.48 13.30
C ARG A 86 6.70 -3.94 12.36
N LEU A 87 6.13 -3.04 11.57
CA LEU A 87 5.11 -3.38 10.55
C LEU A 87 5.67 -4.37 9.52
N VAL A 88 6.84 -4.07 8.94
CA VAL A 88 7.48 -4.96 7.95
C VAL A 88 7.78 -6.34 8.55
N ARG A 89 8.40 -6.40 9.72
CA ARG A 89 8.69 -7.70 10.39
C ARG A 89 7.43 -8.49 10.70
N ARG A 90 6.34 -7.82 11.06
CA ARG A 90 5.04 -8.46 11.29
C ARG A 90 4.48 -9.01 9.97
N GLY A 91 4.52 -8.24 8.88
CA GLY A 91 4.14 -8.68 7.54
C GLY A 91 4.93 -9.91 7.08
N ASP A 92 6.26 -9.88 7.22
CA ASP A 92 7.10 -11.03 6.87
C ASP A 92 6.79 -12.28 7.71
N ALA A 93 6.46 -12.09 9.00
CA ALA A 93 6.06 -13.19 9.86
C ALA A 93 4.73 -13.81 9.40
N LEU A 94 3.79 -13.01 8.91
CA LEU A 94 2.57 -13.50 8.26
C LEU A 94 2.90 -14.30 7.00
N MET A 95 3.86 -13.85 6.18
CA MET A 95 4.30 -14.60 4.99
C MET A 95 5.02 -15.91 5.34
N ARG A 96 5.75 -15.97 6.44
CA ARG A 96 6.33 -17.24 6.93
C ARG A 96 5.28 -18.17 7.54
N GLY A 97 4.11 -17.63 7.87
CA GLY A 97 2.99 -18.34 8.51
C GLY A 97 1.76 -18.58 7.64
N TYR A 98 1.69 -18.08 6.39
CA TYR A 98 0.46 -18.21 5.59
C TYR A 98 0.13 -19.66 5.29
N ARG A 99 1.11 -20.56 5.19
CA ARG A 99 0.86 -22.01 5.10
C ARG A 99 0.20 -22.55 6.36
N ARG A 100 0.54 -22.00 7.53
CA ARG A 100 -0.09 -22.35 8.81
C ARG A 100 -1.51 -21.78 8.90
N LEU A 101 -1.76 -20.59 8.32
CA LEU A 101 -3.11 -20.01 8.18
C LEU A 101 -3.96 -20.77 7.15
N ALA A 102 -3.36 -21.21 6.04
CA ALA A 102 -3.99 -21.97 4.96
C ALA A 102 -4.01 -23.49 5.22
N GLN A 103 -3.54 -23.95 6.38
CA GLN A 103 -3.41 -25.36 6.77
C GLN A 103 -2.69 -26.23 5.73
N LEU A 104 -1.79 -25.64 4.94
CA LEU A 104 -1.02 -26.36 3.93
C LEU A 104 0.05 -27.22 4.62
N PRO A 105 0.28 -28.46 4.14
CA PRO A 105 1.34 -29.30 4.68
C PRO A 105 2.70 -28.58 4.59
N PRO A 106 3.66 -28.90 5.49
CA PRO A 106 5.01 -28.38 5.42
C PRO A 106 5.58 -28.57 4.01
N LEU A 107 6.48 -27.67 3.59
CA LEU A 107 7.22 -27.87 2.35
C LEU A 107 8.08 -29.13 2.50
N GLU A 108 7.61 -30.27 2.00
CA GLU A 108 8.46 -31.43 1.80
C GLU A 108 9.60 -31.01 0.87
N LYS A 109 10.84 -31.42 1.19
CA LYS A 109 11.97 -31.26 0.27
C LYS A 109 11.55 -31.83 -1.08
N GLY A 110 11.42 -30.97 -2.07
CA GLY A 110 10.93 -31.34 -3.40
C GLY A 110 11.77 -32.47 -3.99
N ARG A 111 11.15 -33.25 -4.86
CA ARG A 111 11.69 -34.35 -5.69
C ARG A 111 12.78 -33.91 -6.68
N PHE A 112 13.56 -32.89 -6.32
CA PHE A 112 14.69 -32.34 -7.06
C PHE A 112 16.02 -32.48 -6.30
N ASP A 113 16.03 -33.07 -5.09
CA ASP A 113 17.20 -33.78 -4.58
C ASP A 113 17.37 -35.09 -5.38
N GLY A 114 17.36 -34.96 -6.70
CA GLY A 114 17.71 -36.00 -7.65
C GLY A 114 19.21 -36.15 -7.57
N ASP A 115 19.60 -37.20 -6.88
CA ASP A 115 20.89 -37.88 -6.89
C ASP A 115 21.49 -37.91 -8.32
N ALA A 116 22.11 -36.81 -8.74
CA ALA A 116 22.74 -36.70 -10.04
C ALA A 116 24.20 -37.16 -9.90
N LYS A 117 24.36 -38.47 -9.65
CA LYS A 117 25.61 -39.17 -9.94
C LYS A 117 25.72 -39.25 -11.46
N ARG A 118 26.23 -38.17 -12.06
CA ARG A 118 26.52 -38.06 -13.48
C ARG A 118 27.79 -38.91 -13.77
N PRO A 119 27.78 -39.77 -14.79
CA PRO A 119 28.90 -40.65 -15.13
C PRO A 119 30.17 -39.90 -15.54
#